data_AF-A0A024TRC9-F1
#
_entry.id   AF-A0A024TRC9-F1
#
_cell.length_a   1.000
_cell.length_b   1.000
_cell.length_c   1.000
_cell.angle_alpha   90.00
_cell.angle_beta   90.00
_cell.angle_gamma   90.00
#
_symmetry.space_group_name_H-M   'P 1'
#
loop_
_entity.id
_entity.type
_entity.pdbx_description
1 polymer ?
#
loop_
_entity_poly.entity_id
_entity_poly.type
_entity_poly.pdbx_seq_one_letter_code
_entity_poly.pdbx_strand_id
1 'polypeptide(L)'
;MVWALVKGDVGRQYTDLTKFPEVKERLKTAFQKLTSHAIKGCIKVAEDKLQNSPNHLLQIDALKSDEESSAGSCSSDDESDID
;
A
#
# COMPACT_ATOMS: atom_id res chain seq x y z
N MET A 1 -0.73 -4.09 10.75
CA MET A 1 -0.35 -5.47 11.13
C MET A 1 -0.42 -5.70 12.63
N VAL A 2 0.21 -4.87 13.46
CA VAL A 2 0.14 -5.00 14.93
C VAL A 2 -1.30 -5.13 15.43
N TRP A 3 -2.22 -4.28 14.94
CA TRP A 3 -3.64 -4.37 15.27
C TRP A 3 -4.31 -5.71 14.88
N ALA A 4 -3.87 -6.34 13.78
CA ALA A 4 -4.39 -7.64 13.36
C ALA A 4 -3.95 -8.75 14.32
N LEU A 5 -2.71 -8.68 14.84
CA LEU A 5 -2.20 -9.59 15.87
C LEU A 5 -2.98 -9.43 17.17
N VAL A 6 -3.15 -8.18 17.64
CA VAL A 6 -3.89 -7.87 18.87
C VAL A 6 -5.35 -8.31 18.77
N LYS A 7 -6.04 -8.02 17.66
CA LYS A 7 -7.42 -8.52 17.46
C LYS A 7 -7.50 -10.03 17.35
N GLY A 8 -6.48 -10.67 16.77
CA GLY A 8 -6.40 -12.13 16.70
C GLY A 8 -6.37 -12.76 18.10
N ASP A 9 -5.56 -12.21 19.01
CA ASP A 9 -5.44 -12.71 20.39
C ASP A 9 -6.67 -12.39 21.25
N VAL A 10 -7.29 -11.21 21.08
CA VAL A 10 -8.53 -10.85 21.81
C VAL A 10 -9.74 -11.64 21.29
N GLY A 11 -9.73 -12.05 20.02
CA GLY A 11 -10.78 -12.85 19.40
C GLY A 11 -12.09 -12.11 19.14
N ARG A 12 -13.05 -12.77 18.48
CA ARG A 12 -14.42 -12.25 18.24
C ARG A 12 -15.34 -12.35 19.46
N GLN A 13 -14.81 -12.54 20.67
CA GLN A 13 -15.60 -12.85 21.86
C GLN A 13 -16.31 -11.63 22.50
N TYR A 14 -16.82 -10.72 21.66
CA TYR A 14 -17.74 -9.68 22.09
C TYR A 14 -19.15 -10.28 22.06
N THR A 15 -19.58 -10.82 23.20
CA THR A 15 -20.97 -11.19 23.47
C THR A 15 -21.72 -10.01 24.10
N ASP A 16 -23.05 -10.07 24.14
CA ASP A 16 -23.89 -9.02 24.74
C ASP A 16 -23.62 -8.79 26.24
N LEU A 17 -22.96 -9.73 26.89
CA LEU A 17 -22.60 -9.66 28.31
C LEU A 17 -21.21 -9.02 28.55
N THR A 18 -20.36 -8.98 27.52
CA THR A 18 -18.99 -8.45 27.65
C THR A 18 -19.01 -6.94 27.78
N LYS A 19 -18.53 -6.44 28.92
CA LYS A 19 -18.49 -5.00 29.19
C LYS A 19 -17.17 -4.39 28.74
N PHE A 20 -17.19 -3.08 28.48
CA PHE A 20 -16.01 -2.30 28.08
C PHE A 20 -14.77 -2.53 28.98
N PRO A 21 -14.88 -2.64 30.32
CA PRO A 21 -13.72 -2.89 31.18
C PRO A 21 -13.01 -4.22 30.88
N GLU A 22 -13.78 -5.28 30.61
CA GLU A 22 -13.23 -6.62 30.31
C GLU A 22 -12.51 -6.62 28.96
N VAL A 23 -13.07 -5.92 27.97
CA VAL A 23 -12.43 -5.73 26.67
C VAL A 23 -11.11 -4.95 26.81
N LYS A 24 -11.11 -3.91 27.64
CA LYS A 24 -9.92 -3.09 27.91
C LYS A 24 -8.82 -3.92 28.57
N GLU A 25 -9.16 -4.80 29.50
CA GLU A 25 -8.19 -5.69 30.16
C GLU A 25 -7.59 -6.68 29.17
N ARG A 26 -8.43 -7.37 28.37
CA ARG A 26 -7.95 -8.31 27.34
C ARG A 26 -7.06 -7.63 26.31
N LEU A 27 -7.41 -6.41 25.88
CA LEU A 27 -6.55 -5.61 25.01
C LEU A 27 -5.20 -5.33 25.66
N LYS A 28 -5.17 -4.90 26.93
CA LYS A 28 -3.91 -4.67 27.66
C LYS A 28 -3.06 -5.93 27.73
N THR A 29 -3.66 -7.08 28.04
CA THR A 29 -2.95 -8.36 28.08
C THR A 29 -2.41 -8.74 26.70
N ALA A 30 -3.20 -8.58 25.64
CA ALA A 30 -2.78 -8.84 24.27
C ALA A 30 -1.62 -7.93 23.84
N PHE A 31 -1.64 -6.65 24.25
CA PHE A 31 -0.52 -5.73 24.03
C PHE A 31 0.72 -6.11 24.83
N GLN A 32 0.59 -6.60 26.07
CA GLN A 32 1.73 -7.07 26.88
C GLN A 32 2.37 -8.34 26.34
N LYS A 33 1.60 -9.21 25.68
CA LYS A 33 2.11 -10.40 24.99
C LYS A 33 2.83 -10.10 23.69
N LEU A 34 2.73 -8.88 23.16
CA LEU A 34 3.45 -8.52 21.93
C LEU A 34 4.95 -8.56 22.20
N THR A 35 5.64 -9.43 21.48
CA THR A 35 7.09 -9.52 21.53
C THR A 35 7.72 -8.44 20.65
N SER A 36 8.91 -7.97 21.03
CA SER A 36 9.71 -7.05 20.21
C SER A 36 9.93 -7.61 18.80
N HIS A 37 10.06 -8.93 18.67
CA HIS A 37 10.17 -9.63 17.40
C HIS A 37 8.93 -9.43 16.49
N ALA A 38 7.72 -9.54 17.05
CA ALA A 38 6.48 -9.34 16.29
C ALA A 38 6.37 -7.90 15.75
N ILE A 39 6.78 -6.92 16.56
CA ILE A 39 6.81 -5.50 16.14
C ILE A 39 7.85 -5.29 15.04
N LYS A 40 9.06 -5.83 15.21
CA LYS A 40 10.12 -5.77 14.19
C LYS A 40 9.68 -6.42 12.87
N GLY A 41 8.98 -7.55 12.93
CA GLY A 41 8.40 -8.19 11.75
C GLY A 41 7.34 -7.32 11.07
N CYS A 42 6.50 -6.60 11.85
CA CYS A 42 5.54 -5.65 11.29
C CYS A 42 6.21 -4.48 10.57
N ILE A 43 7.31 -3.96 11.12
CA ILE A 43 8.10 -2.89 10.50
C ILE A 43 8.72 -3.39 9.20
N LYS A 44 9.37 -4.56 9.24
CA LYS A 44 10.00 -5.13 8.04
C LYS A 44 9.00 -5.34 6.90
N VAL A 45 7.80 -5.87 7.18
CA VAL A 45 6.78 -6.03 6.13
C VAL A 45 6.28 -4.68 5.59
N ALA A 46 6.24 -3.65 6.43
CA ALA A 46 5.92 -2.30 5.96
C ALA A 46 7.03 -1.72 5.07
N GLU A 47 8.30 -1.93 5.44
CA GLU A 47 9.48 -1.56 4.65
C GLU A 47 9.53 -2.31 3.32
N ASP A 48 9.32 -3.63 3.32
CA ASP A 48 9.28 -4.46 2.11
C ASP A 48 8.17 -3.97 1.16
N LYS A 49 6.98 -3.63 1.70
CA LYS A 49 5.90 -3.05 0.89
C LYS A 49 6.25 -1.67 0.35
N LEU A 50 6.96 -0.84 1.12
CA LEU A 50 7.42 0.47 0.69
C LEU A 50 8.48 0.36 -0.42
N GLN A 51 9.43 -0.56 -0.29
CA GLN A 51 10.47 -0.84 -1.29
C GLN A 51 9.91 -1.51 -2.55
N ASN A 52 8.78 -2.22 -2.46
CA ASN A 52 8.09 -2.76 -3.62
C ASN A 52 7.19 -1.73 -4.33
N SER A 53 6.91 -0.58 -3.70
CA SER A 53 6.16 0.54 -4.30
C SER A 53 6.82 1.17 -5.54
N PRO A 54 8.15 1.42 -5.59
CA PRO A 54 8.78 2.00 -6.78
C PRO A 54 8.65 1.14 -8.04
N ASN A 55 8.54 -0.19 -7.94
CA ASN A 55 8.29 -1.04 -9.11
C ASN A 55 6.91 -0.77 -9.75
N HIS A 56 5.90 -0.44 -8.96
CA HIS A 56 4.58 -0.06 -9.48
C HIS A 56 4.57 1.31 -10.15
N LEU A 57 5.32 2.27 -9.59
CA LEU A 57 5.46 3.60 -10.20
C LEU A 57 6.22 3.53 -11.53
N LEU A 58 7.29 2.74 -11.61
CA LEU A 58 8.05 2.52 -12.85
C LEU A 58 7.21 1.83 -13.93
N GLN A 59 6.36 0.86 -13.58
CA GLN A 59 5.44 0.25 -14.54
C GLN A 59 4.41 1.26 -15.09
N ILE A 60 3.87 2.14 -14.24
CA ILE A 60 2.92 3.17 -14.67
C ILE A 60 3.62 4.21 -15.56
N ASP A 61 4.87 4.56 -15.27
CA ASP A 61 5.65 5.52 -16.08
C ASP A 61 6.03 4.93 -17.44
N ALA A 62 6.45 3.66 -17.48
CA ALA A 62 6.71 2.93 -18.73
C ALA A 62 5.47 2.84 -19.62
N LEU A 63 4.28 2.59 -19.04
CA LEU A 63 3.02 2.55 -19.78
C LEU A 63 2.57 3.92 -20.33
N LYS A 64 3.04 5.04 -19.76
CA LYS A 64 2.77 6.38 -20.29
C LYS A 64 3.66 6.76 -21.48
N SER A 65 4.79 6.08 -21.67
CA SER A 65 5.73 6.40 -22.74
C SER A 65 5.31 5.85 -24.12
N ASP A 66 4.42 4.87 -24.17
CA ASP A 66 3.99 4.21 -25.42
C ASP A 66 2.77 4.90 -26.10
N GLU A 67 2.18 5.94 -25.50
CA GLU A 67 1.06 6.73 -26.06
C GLU A 67 1.52 8.06 -26.71
N GLU A 68 2.80 8.17 -27.09
CA GLU A 68 3.38 9.31 -27.84
C GLU A 68 4.00 8.88 -29.17
N SER A 69 3.68 7.70 -29.69
CA SER A 69 4.21 7.26 -30.98
C SER A 69 3.09 6.84 -31.93
N SER A 70 2.57 7.83 -32.68
CA SER A 70 2.14 7.72 -34.09
C SER A 70 1.02 8.71 -34.43
N ALA A 71 1.38 9.85 -35.02
CA ALA A 71 0.66 10.54 -36.10
C ALA A 71 1.40 11.85 -36.42
N GLY A 72 1.98 12.11 -37.58
CA GLY A 72 2.11 11.33 -38.80
C GLY A 72 3.23 11.95 -39.63
N SER A 73 3.92 11.10 -40.38
CA SER A 73 4.84 11.53 -41.43
C SER A 73 4.06 11.72 -42.72
N CYS A 74 4.03 12.94 -43.26
CA CYS A 74 3.90 13.23 -44.70
C CYS A 74 4.45 14.65 -44.94
N SER A 75 5.71 14.73 -45.36
CA SER A 75 6.16 14.99 -46.73
C SER A 75 6.16 16.48 -47.08
N SER A 76 7.37 16.99 -47.23
CA SER A 76 7.72 18.28 -47.83
C SER A 76 7.04 18.45 -49.19
N ASP A 77 6.47 19.62 -49.45
CA ASP A 77 6.50 20.24 -50.78
C ASP A 77 6.52 21.76 -50.60
N ASP A 78 7.64 22.30 -51.06
CA ASP A 78 8.00 23.70 -51.28
C ASP A 78 7.13 24.23 -52.42
N GLU A 79 6.41 25.34 -52.25
CA GLU A 79 6.14 26.29 -53.34
C GLU A 79 5.81 27.65 -52.72
N SER A 80 6.68 28.60 -53.00
CA SER A 80 6.52 30.03 -52.80
C SER A 80 5.38 30.59 -53.62
N ASP A 81 4.56 31.49 -53.06
CA ASP A 81 4.08 32.62 -53.85
C ASP A 81 3.75 33.84 -52.98
N ILE A 82 4.22 34.97 -53.49
CA ILE A 82 4.17 36.32 -52.96
C ILE A 82 3.12 37.10 -53.74
N ASP A 83 2.28 37.87 -53.05
CA ASP A 83 1.62 39.06 -53.58
C ASP A 83 1.37 40.06 -52.44
#